data_AF-A0A959F521-F1
#
_entry.id   AF-A0A959F521-F1
#
_cell.length_a   1.000
_cell.length_b   1.000
_cell.length_c   1.000
_cell.angle_alpha   90.00
_cell.angle_beta   90.00
_cell.angle_gamma   90.00
#
_symmetry.space_group_name_H-M   'P 1'
#
loop_
_entity.id
_entity.type
_entity.pdbx_description
1 polymer ?
#
loop_
_entity_poly.entity_id
_entity_poly.type
_entity_poly.pdbx_seq_one_letter_code
_entity_poly.pdbx_strand_id
1 'polypeptide(L)'
;MAHSIHSDVTRHSRDQQQRGFRQMALLLGSLIVVALLAQLSYEWLSPSWIGPAAAASLLAVYLGIFFQPLRKTLDTPYFAILSLLFIALGTALGTFVAQNAPAEIFTQRYGAKSAEILRLLQFDDVFHSWWYVGLYALLGASLIKLSLRRKFNRENLGFYLAHLGPVV
;
A
#
# COMPACT_ATOMS: atom_id res chain seq x y z
N MET A 1 -30.51 -22.47 31.83
CA MET A 1 -29.31 -23.23 31.41
C MET A 1 -29.24 -23.42 29.89
N ALA A 2 -30.31 -23.83 29.19
CA ALA A 2 -30.29 -23.95 27.72
C ALA A 2 -30.02 -22.63 26.96
N HIS A 3 -30.50 -21.50 27.48
CA HIS A 3 -30.36 -20.19 26.84
C HIS A 3 -28.92 -19.63 26.89
N SER A 4 -28.08 -20.05 27.86
CA SER A 4 -26.67 -19.63 27.93
C SER A 4 -25.78 -20.46 27.01
N ILE A 5 -26.11 -21.73 26.78
CA ILE A 5 -25.36 -22.60 25.87
C ILE A 5 -25.56 -22.15 24.41
N HIS A 6 -26.77 -21.73 24.04
CA HIS A 6 -27.05 -21.27 22.68
C HIS A 6 -26.37 -19.91 22.36
N SER A 7 -26.25 -19.00 23.33
CA SER A 7 -25.56 -17.73 23.12
C SER A 7 -24.04 -17.89 22.99
N ASP A 8 -23.45 -18.88 23.69
CA ASP A 8 -22.01 -19.16 23.61
C ASP A 8 -21.61 -19.80 22.27
N VAL A 9 -22.40 -20.78 21.79
CA VAL A 9 -22.16 -21.43 20.48
C VAL A 9 -22.27 -20.43 19.32
N THR A 10 -23.22 -19.50 19.40
CA THR A 10 -23.41 -18.46 18.36
C THR A 10 -22.37 -17.34 18.42
N ARG A 11 -21.74 -17.09 19.58
CA ARG A 11 -20.58 -16.20 19.70
C ARG A 11 -19.32 -16.86 19.14
N HIS A 12 -19.06 -18.11 19.51
CA HIS A 12 -17.85 -18.83 19.10
C HIS A 12 -17.78 -19.00 17.57
N SER A 13 -18.90 -19.36 16.93
CA SER A 13 -19.00 -19.47 15.47
C SER A 13 -18.81 -18.13 14.75
N ARG A 14 -19.37 -17.03 15.27
CA ARG A 14 -19.14 -15.68 14.73
C ARG A 14 -17.69 -15.23 14.85
N ASP A 15 -17.03 -15.51 15.97
CA ASP A 15 -15.62 -15.17 16.17
C ASP A 15 -14.69 -16.02 15.30
N GLN A 16 -15.02 -17.29 15.06
CA GLN A 16 -14.30 -18.15 14.12
C GLN A 16 -14.50 -17.69 12.67
N GLN A 17 -15.73 -17.32 12.29
CA GLN A 17 -16.05 -16.80 10.97
C GLN A 17 -15.41 -15.42 10.72
N GLN A 18 -15.39 -14.52 11.71
CA GLN A 18 -14.69 -13.24 11.60
C GLN A 18 -13.18 -13.40 11.49
N ARG A 19 -12.59 -14.37 12.20
CA ARG A 19 -11.15 -14.66 12.08
C ARG A 19 -10.80 -15.18 10.67
N GLY A 20 -11.61 -16.10 10.12
CA GLY A 20 -11.44 -16.60 8.76
C GLY A 20 -11.61 -15.52 7.70
N PHE A 21 -12.64 -14.66 7.83
CA PHE A 21 -12.86 -13.55 6.90
C PHE A 21 -11.73 -12.52 6.91
N ARG A 22 -11.20 -12.18 8.10
CA ARG A 22 -10.04 -11.27 8.22
C ARG A 22 -8.78 -11.87 7.59
N GLN A 23 -8.55 -13.17 7.76
CA GLN A 23 -7.43 -13.86 7.12
C GLN A 23 -7.60 -13.90 5.60
N MET A 24 -8.78 -14.25 5.10
CA MET A 24 -9.06 -14.27 3.66
C MET A 24 -8.88 -12.89 3.03
N ALA A 25 -9.37 -11.84 3.67
CA ALA A 25 -9.24 -10.48 3.15
C ALA A 25 -7.80 -9.94 3.22
N LEU A 26 -7.00 -10.35 4.22
CA LEU A 26 -5.56 -10.08 4.22
C LEU A 26 -4.84 -10.80 3.06
N LEU A 27 -5.20 -12.06 2.80
CA LEU A 27 -4.62 -12.83 1.70
C LEU A 27 -4.99 -12.23 0.34
N LEU A 28 -6.26 -11.92 0.11
CA LEU A 28 -6.74 -11.29 -1.12
C LEU A 28 -6.15 -9.89 -1.31
N GLY A 29 -6.08 -9.07 -0.26
CA GLY A 29 -5.43 -7.76 -0.30
C GLY A 29 -3.95 -7.85 -0.64
N SER A 30 -3.23 -8.83 -0.05
CA SER A 30 -1.83 -9.06 -0.37
C SER A 30 -1.63 -9.57 -1.81
N LEU A 31 -2.54 -10.40 -2.31
CA LEU A 31 -2.51 -10.92 -3.68
C LEU A 31 -2.70 -9.79 -4.71
N ILE A 32 -3.62 -8.85 -4.44
CA ILE A 32 -3.86 -7.68 -5.30
C ILE A 32 -2.65 -6.74 -5.29
N VAL A 33 -2.04 -6.50 -4.13
CA VAL A 33 -0.82 -5.68 -4.03
C VAL A 33 0.34 -6.32 -4.80
N VAL A 34 0.52 -7.64 -4.69
CA VAL A 34 1.54 -8.37 -5.45
C VAL A 34 1.27 -8.30 -6.96
N ALA A 35 0.01 -8.47 -7.39
CA ALA A 35 -0.36 -8.39 -8.79
C ALA A 35 -0.09 -6.99 -9.35
N LEU A 36 -0.43 -5.93 -8.62
CA LEU A 36 -0.15 -4.55 -9.02
C LEU A 36 1.35 -4.26 -9.08
N LEU A 37 2.13 -4.75 -8.11
CA LEU A 37 3.59 -4.62 -8.11
C LEU A 37 4.23 -5.40 -9.27
N ALA A 38 3.69 -6.55 -9.65
CA ALA A 38 4.13 -7.32 -10.81
C ALA A 38 3.74 -6.65 -12.13
N GLN A 39 2.57 -6.01 -12.20
CA GLN A 39 2.13 -5.24 -13.36
C GLN A 39 3.05 -4.03 -13.59
N LEU A 40 3.38 -3.31 -12.51
CA LEU A 40 4.31 -2.18 -12.53
C LEU A 40 5.75 -2.59 -12.87
N SER A 41 6.18 -3.79 -12.45
CA SER A 41 7.52 -4.30 -12.76
C SER A 41 7.66 -4.76 -14.22
N TYR A 42 6.56 -5.18 -14.87
CA TYR A 42 6.57 -5.66 -16.25
C TYR A 42 6.89 -4.57 -17.28
N GLU A 43 6.53 -3.31 -17.02
CA GLU A 43 6.76 -2.19 -17.94
C GLU A 43 8.19 -1.61 -17.86
N TRP A 44 8.90 -1.82 -16.74
CA TRP A 44 10.13 -1.11 -16.40
C TRP A 44 11.40 -1.98 -16.36
N LEU A 45 11.28 -3.30 -16.25
CA LEU A 45 12.43 -4.20 -16.12
C LEU A 45 12.71 -4.93 -17.45
N SER A 46 13.98 -4.99 -17.83
CA SER A 46 14.40 -5.91 -18.90
C SER A 46 14.02 -7.36 -18.52
N PRO A 47 13.67 -8.23 -19.48
CA PRO A 47 13.04 -9.53 -19.20
C PRO A 47 13.78 -10.43 -18.19
N SER A 48 15.09 -10.24 -18.00
CA SER A 48 15.92 -11.00 -17.06
C SER A 48 15.69 -10.64 -15.59
N TRP A 49 15.18 -9.45 -15.27
CA TRP A 49 15.08 -8.95 -13.88
C TRP A 49 13.66 -8.92 -13.33
N ILE A 50 12.64 -9.15 -14.15
CA ILE A 50 11.22 -9.22 -13.72
C ILE A 50 11.02 -10.32 -12.67
N GLY A 51 11.60 -11.51 -12.89
CA GLY A 51 11.50 -12.64 -11.96
C GLY A 51 12.12 -12.36 -10.58
N PRO A 52 13.39 -11.93 -10.50
CA PRO A 52 14.04 -11.57 -9.24
C PRO A 52 13.34 -10.43 -8.49
N ALA A 53 12.89 -9.38 -9.19
CA ALA A 53 12.20 -8.26 -8.58
C ALA A 53 10.85 -8.68 -7.99
N ALA A 54 10.05 -9.45 -8.75
CA ALA A 54 8.78 -10.00 -8.27
C ALA A 54 8.98 -10.96 -7.09
N ALA A 55 10.01 -11.81 -7.12
CA ALA A 55 10.36 -12.70 -6.03
C ALA A 55 10.79 -11.94 -4.77
N ALA A 56 11.53 -10.83 -4.91
CA ALA A 56 11.93 -9.97 -3.80
C ALA A 56 10.73 -9.23 -3.20
N SER A 57 9.81 -8.73 -4.02
CA SER A 57 8.55 -8.13 -3.55
C SER A 57 7.67 -9.15 -2.84
N LEU A 58 7.52 -10.36 -3.39
CA LEU A 58 6.82 -11.47 -2.75
C LEU A 58 7.45 -11.88 -1.42
N LEU A 59 8.78 -11.96 -1.37
CA LEU A 59 9.52 -12.29 -0.16
C LEU A 59 9.40 -11.18 0.89
N ALA A 60 9.47 -9.91 0.49
CA ALA A 60 9.28 -8.77 1.40
C ALA A 60 7.86 -8.72 1.97
N VAL A 61 6.85 -9.04 1.14
CA VAL A 61 5.45 -9.16 1.58
C VAL A 61 5.28 -10.36 2.51
N TYR A 62 5.83 -11.53 2.16
CA TYR A 62 5.81 -12.73 2.99
C TYR A 62 6.47 -12.48 4.35
N LEU A 63 7.66 -11.87 4.35
CA LEU A 63 8.38 -11.47 5.55
C LEU A 63 7.58 -10.43 6.34
N GLY A 64 6.99 -9.42 5.71
CA GLY A 64 6.17 -8.40 6.39
C GLY A 64 4.86 -8.94 6.99
N ILE A 65 4.30 -9.99 6.40
CA ILE A 65 3.15 -10.73 6.95
C ILE A 65 3.59 -11.57 8.16
N PHE A 66 4.79 -12.15 8.15
CA PHE A 66 5.29 -13.00 9.25
C PHE A 66 6.03 -12.24 10.36
N PHE A 67 6.61 -11.06 10.09
CA PHE A 67 7.33 -10.25 11.07
C PHE A 67 6.36 -9.46 11.97
N GLN A 68 6.20 -9.96 13.20
CA GLN A 68 5.35 -9.34 14.23
C GLN A 68 5.65 -7.87 14.57
N PRO A 69 6.92 -7.38 14.62
CA PRO A 69 7.16 -5.98 14.98
C PRO A 69 6.72 -5.00 13.87
N LEU A 70 6.91 -5.37 12.60
CA LEU A 70 6.48 -4.53 11.46
C LEU A 70 4.96 -4.37 11.44
N ARG A 71 4.22 -5.43 11.78
CA ARG A 71 2.77 -5.36 11.95
C ARG A 71 2.37 -4.32 13.00
N LYS A 72 3.03 -4.26 14.16
CA LYS A 72 2.65 -3.30 15.21
C LYS A 72 2.87 -1.84 14.78
N THR A 73 3.92 -1.55 14.00
CA THR A 73 4.18 -0.20 13.49
C THR A 73 3.12 0.24 12.47
N LEU A 74 2.71 -0.66 11.57
CA LEU A 74 1.67 -0.42 10.57
C LEU A 74 0.24 -0.33 11.15
N ASP A 75 0.02 -0.72 12.42
CA ASP A 75 -1.30 -0.59 13.07
C ASP A 75 -1.67 0.86 13.43
N THR A 76 -0.69 1.75 13.40
CA THR A 76 -0.84 3.12 13.87
C THR A 76 -1.25 4.02 12.71
N PRO A 77 -2.33 4.82 12.84
CA PRO A 77 -2.76 5.73 11.75
C PRO A 77 -1.68 6.74 11.36
N TYR A 78 -0.78 7.09 12.29
CA TYR A 78 0.36 7.97 12.04
C TYR A 78 1.26 7.46 10.92
N PHE A 79 1.41 6.14 10.74
CA PHE A 79 2.24 5.61 9.66
C PHE A 79 1.63 5.90 8.29
N ALA A 80 0.32 5.69 8.13
CA ALA A 80 -0.40 6.04 6.91
C ALA A 80 -0.31 7.55 6.63
N ILE A 81 -0.48 8.39 7.66
CA ILE A 81 -0.37 9.86 7.52
C ILE A 81 1.05 10.26 7.09
N LEU A 82 2.08 9.69 7.69
CA LEU A 82 3.47 9.97 7.33
C LEU A 82 3.77 9.52 5.90
N SER A 83 3.38 8.30 5.51
CA SER A 83 3.54 7.84 4.12
C SER A 83 2.84 8.78 3.14
N LEU A 84 1.63 9.23 3.46
CA LEU A 84 0.87 10.16 2.64
C LEU A 84 1.54 11.54 2.54
N LEU A 85 2.13 12.02 3.63
CA LEU A 85 2.94 13.25 3.64
C LEU A 85 4.18 13.13 2.75
N PHE A 86 4.93 12.03 2.85
CA PHE A 86 6.11 11.79 2.01
C PHE A 86 5.74 11.67 0.53
N ILE A 87 4.61 11.01 0.22
CA ILE A 87 4.07 10.96 -1.14
C ILE A 87 3.74 12.38 -1.63
N ALA A 88 3.03 13.17 -0.83
CA ALA A 88 2.67 14.54 -1.20
C ALA A 88 3.91 15.42 -1.48
N LEU A 89 4.95 15.30 -0.64
CA LEU A 89 6.23 15.97 -0.86
C LEU A 89 6.92 15.47 -2.14
N GLY A 90 6.95 14.15 -2.37
CA GLY A 90 7.50 13.57 -3.60
C GLY A 90 6.78 14.07 -4.85
N THR A 91 5.44 14.13 -4.83
CA THR A 91 4.61 14.66 -5.92
C THR A 91 4.90 16.14 -6.17
N ALA A 92 4.99 16.95 -5.11
CA ALA A 92 5.31 18.36 -5.22
C ALA A 92 6.70 18.56 -5.86
N LEU A 93 7.71 17.84 -5.36
CA LEU A 93 9.07 17.88 -5.92
C LEU A 93 9.12 17.41 -7.38
N GLY A 94 8.42 16.33 -7.72
CA GLY A 94 8.31 15.83 -9.10
C GLY A 94 7.60 16.81 -10.05
N THR A 95 6.81 17.73 -9.52
CA THR A 95 6.16 18.80 -10.30
C THR A 95 7.13 19.97 -10.58
N PHE A 96 8.06 20.25 -9.66
CA PHE A 96 9.06 21.32 -9.84
C PHE A 96 10.29 20.88 -10.66
N VAL A 97 10.63 19.59 -10.65
CA VAL A 97 11.74 19.01 -11.40
C VAL A 97 11.27 18.56 -12.78
N ALA A 98 12.05 18.86 -13.82
CA ALA A 98 11.74 18.42 -15.19
C ALA A 98 11.74 16.88 -15.29
N GLN A 99 10.57 16.29 -15.51
CA GLN A 99 10.40 14.84 -15.62
C GLN A 99 10.77 14.35 -17.03
N ASN A 100 11.41 13.18 -17.11
CA ASN A 100 11.70 12.46 -18.36
C ASN A 100 12.42 13.30 -19.43
N ALA A 101 13.18 14.32 -19.02
CA ALA A 101 13.92 15.16 -19.94
C ALA A 101 15.21 14.45 -20.43
N PRO A 102 15.64 14.68 -21.68
CA PRO A 102 16.94 14.19 -22.15
C PRO A 102 18.08 14.67 -21.24
N ALA A 103 19.05 13.79 -20.97
CA ALA A 103 20.13 14.05 -20.01
C ALA A 103 20.91 15.34 -20.28
N GLU A 104 21.08 15.70 -21.56
CA GLU A 104 21.74 16.93 -22.02
C GLU A 104 20.96 18.18 -21.61
N ILE A 105 19.64 18.20 -21.87
CA ILE A 105 18.74 19.29 -21.51
C ILE A 105 18.61 19.41 -19.99
N PHE A 106 18.56 18.26 -19.29
CA PHE A 106 18.50 18.22 -17.83
C PHE A 106 19.78 18.78 -17.20
N THR A 107 20.94 18.40 -17.72
CA THR A 107 22.25 18.90 -17.28
C THR A 107 22.43 20.38 -17.57
N GLN A 108 21.95 20.86 -18.73
CA GLN A 108 21.98 22.28 -19.07
C GLN A 108 21.11 23.11 -18.12
N ARG A 109 19.95 22.60 -17.72
CA ARG A 109 18.99 23.30 -16.86
C ARG A 109 19.40 23.35 -15.39
N TYR A 110 19.95 22.27 -14.87
CA TYR A 110 20.27 22.15 -13.44
C TYR A 110 21.76 22.25 -13.13
N GLY A 111 22.65 22.08 -14.11
CA GLY A 111 24.11 21.98 -13.92
C GLY A 111 24.58 20.54 -13.72
N ALA A 112 25.84 20.23 -14.06
CA ALA A 112 26.36 18.86 -14.08
C ALA A 112 26.27 18.12 -12.73
N LYS A 113 26.74 18.72 -11.64
CA LYS A 113 26.76 18.07 -10.31
C LYS A 113 25.36 17.85 -9.73
N SER A 114 24.49 18.84 -9.85
CA SER A 114 23.11 18.81 -9.37
C SER A 114 22.25 17.86 -10.21
N ALA A 115 22.44 17.85 -11.53
CA ALA A 115 21.78 16.90 -12.41
C ALA A 115 22.15 15.45 -12.07
N GLU A 116 23.42 15.19 -11.78
CA GLU A 116 23.89 13.87 -11.36
C GLU A 116 23.24 13.42 -10.05
N ILE A 117 23.22 14.28 -9.02
CA ILE A 117 22.57 13.97 -7.73
C ILE A 117 21.07 13.72 -7.91
N LEU A 118 20.38 14.56 -8.69
CA LEU A 118 18.95 14.41 -8.94
C LEU A 118 18.64 13.09 -9.65
N ARG A 119 19.43 12.70 -10.65
CA ARG A 119 19.27 11.43 -11.36
C ARG A 119 19.62 10.23 -10.47
N LEU A 120 20.64 10.36 -9.62
CA LEU A 120 21.02 9.30 -8.68
C LEU A 120 19.92 9.02 -7.64
N LEU A 121 19.19 10.06 -7.23
CA LEU A 121 17.99 9.94 -6.38
C LEU A 121 16.70 9.64 -7.19
N GLN A 122 16.79 9.49 -8.51
CA GLN A 122 15.67 9.29 -9.43
C GLN A 122 14.59 10.39 -9.37
N PHE A 123 15.01 11.65 -9.19
CA PHE A 123 14.12 12.80 -9.27
C PHE A 123 13.78 13.22 -10.71
N ASP A 124 14.55 12.74 -11.70
CA ASP A 124 14.26 12.88 -13.13
C ASP A 124 13.06 12.03 -13.58
N ASP A 125 12.72 10.99 -12.82
CA ASP A 125 11.51 10.20 -12.98
C ASP A 125 10.96 9.69 -11.64
N VAL A 126 10.41 10.64 -10.86
CA VAL A 126 9.95 10.37 -9.49
C VAL A 126 8.85 9.31 -9.46
N PHE A 127 7.94 9.35 -10.43
CA PHE A 127 6.72 8.53 -10.42
C PHE A 127 7.00 7.03 -10.58
N HIS A 128 8.13 6.68 -11.18
CA HIS A 128 8.58 5.29 -11.34
C HIS A 128 9.76 4.93 -10.42
N SER A 129 10.20 5.87 -9.58
CA SER A 129 11.30 5.62 -8.65
C SER A 129 10.92 4.57 -7.59
N TRP A 130 11.88 3.71 -7.25
CA TRP A 130 11.65 2.58 -6.33
C TRP A 130 11.22 3.06 -4.93
N TRP A 131 11.77 4.19 -4.47
CA TRP A 131 11.42 4.77 -3.19
C TRP A 131 9.99 5.34 -3.18
N TYR A 132 9.54 5.95 -4.27
CA TYR A 132 8.19 6.52 -4.39
C TYR A 132 7.13 5.43 -4.52
N VAL A 133 7.38 4.40 -5.35
CA VAL A 133 6.52 3.21 -5.44
C VAL A 133 6.47 2.47 -4.11
N GLY A 134 7.60 2.39 -3.39
CA GLY A 134 7.67 1.83 -2.04
C GLY A 134 6.77 2.58 -1.04
N LEU A 135 6.71 3.91 -1.11
CA LEU A 135 5.81 4.71 -0.27
C LEU A 135 4.33 4.40 -0.55
N TYR A 136 3.93 4.24 -1.81
CA TYR A 136 2.56 3.83 -2.16
C TYR A 136 2.22 2.43 -1.66
N ALA A 137 3.14 1.47 -1.80
CA ALA A 137 2.95 0.12 -1.29
C ALA A 137 2.78 0.11 0.24
N LEU A 138 3.59 0.91 0.96
CA LEU A 138 3.50 1.09 2.40
C LEU A 138 2.18 1.75 2.84
N LEU A 139 1.75 2.79 2.13
CA LEU A 139 0.46 3.44 2.37
C LEU A 139 -0.69 2.45 2.13
N GLY A 140 -0.67 1.73 1.01
CA GLY A 140 -1.68 0.73 0.65
C GLY A 140 -1.77 -0.39 1.69
N ALA A 141 -0.64 -0.94 2.14
CA ALA A 141 -0.61 -1.95 3.19
C ALA A 141 -1.24 -1.44 4.51
N SER A 142 -0.94 -0.19 4.88
CA SER A 142 -1.48 0.45 6.08
C SER A 142 -2.99 0.66 5.99
N LEU A 143 -3.49 1.12 4.85
CA LEU A 143 -4.92 1.33 4.61
C LEU A 143 -5.69 0.01 4.55
N ILE A 144 -5.17 -1.02 3.89
CA ILE A 144 -5.77 -2.36 3.88
C ILE A 144 -5.93 -2.84 5.32
N LYS A 145 -4.86 -2.73 6.13
CA LYS A 145 -4.91 -3.19 7.51
C LYS A 145 -5.92 -2.42 8.37
N LEU A 146 -5.95 -1.09 8.23
CA LEU A 146 -6.91 -0.24 8.93
C LEU A 146 -8.36 -0.57 8.53
N SER A 147 -8.60 -0.78 7.23
CA SER A 147 -9.90 -1.17 6.68
C SER A 147 -10.37 -2.50 7.28
N LEU A 148 -9.48 -3.48 7.41
CA LEU A 148 -9.79 -4.81 7.99
C LEU A 148 -10.00 -4.80 9.51
N ARG A 149 -9.54 -3.75 10.20
CA ARG A 149 -9.87 -3.53 11.62
C ARG A 149 -11.25 -2.92 11.80
N ARG A 150 -11.78 -2.24 10.78
CA ARG A 150 -13.10 -1.60 10.84
C ARG A 150 -14.18 -2.68 10.93
N LYS A 151 -14.73 -2.87 12.13
CA LYS A 151 -15.92 -3.70 12.34
C LYS A 151 -17.10 -2.97 11.71
N PHE A 152 -17.56 -3.43 10.55
CA PHE A 152 -18.85 -3.00 10.01
C PHE A 152 -19.95 -3.53 10.94
N ASN A 153 -20.50 -2.67 11.80
CA ASN A 153 -21.69 -3.01 12.56
C ASN A 153 -22.89 -2.94 11.60
N ARG A 154 -23.55 -4.09 11.35
CA ARG A 154 -24.70 -4.19 10.43
C ARG A 154 -25.85 -3.27 10.84
N GLU A 155 -25.94 -2.97 12.13
CA GLU A 155 -26.97 -2.12 12.74
C GLU A 155 -26.84 -0.64 12.30
N ASN A 156 -25.63 -0.18 11.98
CA ASN A 156 -25.40 1.20 11.49
C ASN A 156 -25.19 1.27 9.98
N LEU A 157 -25.20 0.12 9.28
CA LEU A 157 -25.00 0.06 7.83
C LEU A 157 -26.09 0.85 7.09
N GLY A 158 -27.34 0.78 7.56
CA GLY A 158 -28.45 1.56 7.01
C GLY A 158 -28.23 3.07 7.09
N PHE A 159 -27.62 3.56 8.17
CA PHE A 159 -27.26 4.98 8.31
C PHE A 159 -26.17 5.41 7.32
N TYR A 160 -25.13 4.59 7.15
CA TYR A 160 -24.05 4.87 6.18
C TYR A 160 -24.54 4.78 4.73
N LEU A 161 -25.41 3.82 4.40
CA LEU A 161 -26.01 3.69 3.08
C LEU A 161 -26.95 4.87 2.77
N ALA A 162 -27.72 5.33 3.76
CA ALA A 162 -28.59 6.49 3.61
C ALA A 162 -27.82 7.80 3.33
N HIS A 163 -26.57 7.93 3.83
CA HIS A 163 -25.71 9.10 3.57
C HIS A 163 -24.81 8.95 2.34
N LEU A 164 -24.56 7.73 1.87
CA LEU A 164 -23.86 7.46 0.60
C LEU A 164 -24.80 7.56 -0.61
N GLY A 165 -26.12 7.51 -0.38
CA GLY A 165 -27.15 7.52 -1.43
C GLY A 165 -27.35 8.82 -2.22
N PRO A 166 -27.19 10.04 -1.69
CA PRO A 166 -27.56 11.25 -2.43
C PRO A 166 -26.36 11.99 -3.06
N VAL A 167 -25.36 11.27 -3.57
CA VAL A 167 -24.32 11.84 -4.45
C VAL A 167 -24.12 10.94 -5.67
N VAL A 168 -25.20 10.75 -6.44
CA VAL A 168 -25.18 10.50 -7.88
C VAL A 168 -26.33 11.30 -8.49
#